data_AF-A0A336NBF2-F1
#
_entry.id   AF-A0A336NBF2-F1
#
_cell.length_a   1.000
_cell.length_b   1.000
_cell.length_c   1.000
_cell.angle_alpha   90.00
_cell.angle_beta   90.00
_cell.angle_gamma   90.00
#
_symmetry.space_group_name_H-M   'P 1'
#
loop_
_entity.id
_entity.type
_entity.pdbx_description
1 polymer ?
#
loop_
_entity_poly.entity_id
_entity_poly.type
_entity_poly.pdbx_seq_one_letter_code
_entity_poly.pdbx_strand_id
1 'polypeptide(L)'
;MKKYEFTDEKIVFDGRTLHRIRALRDFGYVKKGDIGGFIEKESNLSHKRDCWIFGNAQVYGNAKVYDDARVYGNAQIYGNAQVSDYAEVGGASVGDNAKVFDYARIYGNSVIGESVHVYGNAKIYNQAYICCRVNIAGNCKISGSTVIVEREK
;
A
#
# COMPACT_ATOMS: atom_id res chain seq x y z
N MET A 1 14.66 18.07 3.78
CA MET A 1 13.70 18.35 4.87
C MET A 1 12.86 17.10 5.11
N LYS A 2 12.70 16.66 6.37
CA LYS A 2 11.84 15.50 6.67
C LYS A 2 10.37 15.81 6.35
N LYS A 3 9.66 14.81 5.85
CA LYS A 3 8.22 14.90 5.51
C LYS A 3 7.32 14.60 6.71
N TYR A 4 7.75 13.68 7.57
CA TYR A 4 7.00 13.20 8.73
C TYR A 4 7.96 12.76 9.84
N GLU A 5 7.39 12.52 11.01
CA GLU A 5 8.04 11.90 12.17
C GLU A 5 7.19 10.75 12.73
N PHE A 6 7.79 9.93 13.59
CA PHE A 6 7.06 8.98 14.43
C PHE A 6 6.49 9.70 15.64
N THR A 7 5.28 9.34 16.01
CA THR A 7 4.68 9.74 17.29
C THR A 7 4.95 8.68 18.36
N ASP A 8 4.51 8.96 19.59
CA ASP A 8 4.58 8.00 20.70
C ASP A 8 3.54 6.88 20.59
N GLU A 9 2.50 7.04 19.76
CA GLU A 9 1.49 6.01 19.52
C GLU A 9 2.09 4.86 18.70
N LYS A 10 1.96 3.65 19.23
CA LYS A 10 2.47 2.42 18.63
C LYS A 10 1.44 1.31 18.73
N ILE A 11 1.52 0.38 17.80
CA ILE A 11 0.78 -0.88 17.86
C ILE A 11 1.75 -2.05 17.70
N VAL A 12 1.39 -3.19 18.29
CA VAL A 12 2.04 -4.47 18.02
C VAL A 12 1.17 -5.24 17.05
N PHE A 13 1.71 -5.55 15.88
CA PHE A 13 1.01 -6.30 14.84
C PHE A 13 1.96 -7.34 14.26
N ASP A 14 1.54 -8.62 14.22
CA ASP A 14 2.36 -9.73 13.71
C ASP A 14 3.78 -9.79 14.34
N GLY A 15 3.86 -9.58 15.66
CA GLY A 15 5.13 -9.55 16.39
C GLY A 15 6.03 -8.33 16.10
N ARG A 16 5.57 -7.35 15.33
CA ARG A 16 6.30 -6.13 14.95
C ARG A 16 5.75 -4.92 15.69
N THR A 17 6.60 -3.94 15.97
CA THR A 17 6.17 -2.64 16.47
C THR A 17 6.01 -1.68 15.30
N LEU A 18 4.81 -1.10 15.15
CA LEU A 18 4.53 -0.08 14.15
C LEU A 18 4.28 1.26 14.83
N HIS A 19 4.82 2.32 14.25
CA HIS A 19 4.76 3.68 14.76
C HIS A 19 3.76 4.49 13.95
N ARG A 20 2.85 5.19 14.64
CA ARG A 20 1.97 6.16 14.01
C ARG A 20 2.79 7.32 13.48
N ILE A 21 2.52 7.77 12.26
CA ILE A 21 3.23 8.89 11.62
C ILE A 21 2.47 10.21 11.78
N ARG A 22 3.21 11.32 11.83
CA ARG A 22 2.68 12.68 11.82
C ARG A 22 3.41 13.55 10.79
N ALA A 23 2.67 14.32 10.00
CA ALA A 23 3.23 15.20 8.99
C ALA A 23 3.96 16.41 9.61
N LEU A 24 5.16 16.73 9.09
CA LEU A 24 5.98 17.84 9.58
C LEU A 24 5.81 19.13 8.75
N ARG A 25 5.18 19.04 7.58
CA ARG A 25 4.96 20.14 6.64
C ARG A 25 3.76 19.84 5.74
N ASP A 26 3.31 20.84 5.00
CA ASP A 26 2.31 20.70 3.95
C ASP A 26 2.91 20.02 2.69
N PHE A 27 2.14 19.13 2.07
CA PHE A 27 2.44 18.50 0.77
C PHE A 27 1.18 17.80 0.22
N GLY A 28 0.94 17.87 -1.09
CA GLY A 28 -0.28 17.34 -1.70
C GLY A 28 -1.56 17.76 -0.94
N TYR A 29 -2.26 16.76 -0.39
CA TYR A 29 -3.49 16.93 0.39
C TYR A 29 -3.25 16.89 1.91
N VAL A 30 -2.01 16.73 2.36
CA VAL A 30 -1.62 16.58 3.77
C VAL A 30 -1.14 17.90 4.33
N LYS A 31 -1.64 18.25 5.51
CA LYS A 31 -1.27 19.45 6.26
C LYS A 31 -0.30 19.12 7.38
N LYS A 32 0.55 20.09 7.72
CA LYS A 32 1.43 19.98 8.88
C LYS A 32 0.61 19.64 10.13
N GLY A 33 1.02 18.59 10.84
CA GLY A 33 0.34 18.08 12.04
C GLY A 33 -0.64 16.94 11.78
N ASP A 34 -1.01 16.67 10.53
CA ASP A 34 -1.91 15.56 10.19
C ASP A 34 -1.35 14.22 10.66
N ILE A 35 -2.22 13.42 11.28
CA ILE A 35 -1.92 12.07 11.72
C ILE A 35 -2.20 11.09 10.58
N GLY A 36 -1.23 10.23 10.30
CA GLY A 36 -1.32 9.19 9.27
C GLY A 36 -1.56 7.79 9.82
N GLY A 37 -1.21 6.78 9.02
CA GLY A 37 -1.21 5.38 9.44
C GLY A 37 0.04 4.99 10.21
N PHE A 38 0.36 3.71 10.15
CA PHE A 38 1.44 3.10 10.93
C PHE A 38 2.51 2.52 10.02
N ILE A 39 3.79 2.75 10.37
CA ILE A 39 4.92 2.12 9.68
C ILE A 39 5.92 1.50 10.65
N GLU A 40 6.59 0.43 10.23
CA GLU A 40 7.63 -0.23 11.05
C GLU A 40 8.91 0.61 11.12
N LYS A 41 9.36 1.13 9.99
CA LYS A 41 10.62 1.88 9.85
C LYS A 41 10.52 3.00 8.81
N GLU A 42 11.40 3.98 8.92
CA GLU A 42 11.42 5.19 8.07
C GLU A 42 11.55 4.87 6.57
N SER A 43 12.14 3.73 6.22
CA SER A 43 12.25 3.29 4.82
C SER A 43 10.94 2.78 4.21
N ASN A 44 9.89 2.55 5.01
CA ASN A 44 8.59 2.10 4.51
C ASN A 44 7.82 3.22 3.78
N LEU A 45 8.06 4.49 4.12
CA LEU A 45 7.40 5.64 3.50
C LEU A 45 8.42 6.69 3.07
N SER A 46 8.45 6.99 1.78
CA SER A 46 9.39 7.97 1.21
C SER A 46 9.15 9.39 1.75
N HIS A 47 10.24 10.14 1.96
CA HIS A 47 10.18 11.59 2.24
C HIS A 47 10.10 12.46 0.98
N LYS A 48 10.25 11.88 -0.21
CA LYS A 48 10.09 12.57 -1.49
C LYS A 48 8.65 12.45 -1.97
N ARG A 49 8.21 13.43 -2.79
CA ARG A 49 6.85 13.50 -3.36
C ARG A 49 5.75 13.37 -2.31
N ASP A 50 4.51 13.16 -2.75
CA ASP A 50 3.33 13.37 -1.92
C ASP A 50 2.71 12.07 -1.38
N CYS A 51 3.41 10.93 -1.48
CA CYS A 51 2.90 9.67 -0.98
C CYS A 51 2.58 9.73 0.52
N TRP A 52 1.48 9.09 0.91
CA TRP A 52 1.03 9.13 2.30
C TRP A 52 0.21 7.90 2.70
N ILE A 53 0.28 7.58 3.98
CA ILE A 53 -0.46 6.50 4.61
C ILE A 53 -1.49 7.14 5.52
N PHE A 54 -2.76 6.91 5.25
CA PHE A 54 -3.90 7.51 5.95
C PHE A 54 -4.58 6.51 6.90
N GLY A 55 -5.27 7.03 7.90
CA GLY A 55 -6.16 6.23 8.75
C GLY A 55 -5.40 5.17 9.55
N ASN A 56 -5.85 3.93 9.49
CA ASN A 56 -5.25 2.80 10.23
C ASN A 56 -4.42 1.88 9.33
N ALA A 57 -4.08 2.33 8.12
CA ALA A 57 -3.28 1.52 7.22
C ALA A 57 -1.88 1.27 7.78
N GLN A 58 -1.34 0.09 7.47
CA GLN A 58 -0.11 -0.44 8.03
C GLN A 58 0.87 -0.78 6.91
N VAL A 59 2.11 -0.30 7.00
CA VAL A 59 3.19 -0.65 6.06
C VAL A 59 4.40 -1.14 6.83
N TYR A 60 4.81 -2.39 6.59
CA TYR A 60 5.80 -3.06 7.42
C TYR A 60 6.65 -4.07 6.65
N GLY A 61 7.66 -4.66 7.31
CA GLY A 61 8.68 -5.45 6.65
C GLY A 61 9.55 -4.58 5.73
N ASN A 62 9.86 -5.05 4.53
CA ASN A 62 10.62 -4.32 3.52
C ASN A 62 9.74 -3.57 2.51
N ALA A 63 8.43 -3.52 2.76
CA ALA A 63 7.49 -2.83 1.89
C ALA A 63 7.83 -1.35 1.75
N LYS A 64 7.56 -0.76 0.59
CA LYS A 64 7.86 0.65 0.30
C LYS A 64 6.68 1.34 -0.36
N VAL A 65 6.33 2.52 0.15
CA VAL A 65 5.37 3.44 -0.45
C VAL A 65 6.10 4.72 -0.85
N TYR A 66 6.05 5.06 -2.13
CA TYR A 66 6.80 6.20 -2.68
C TYR A 66 6.02 6.90 -3.81
N ASP A 67 6.62 7.93 -4.39
CA ASP A 67 6.00 8.86 -5.33
C ASP A 67 4.75 9.55 -4.78
N ASP A 68 3.60 9.44 -5.43
CA ASP A 68 2.33 10.10 -5.09
C ASP A 68 1.27 9.09 -4.61
N ALA A 69 1.70 7.88 -4.29
CA ALA A 69 0.85 6.76 -3.90
C ALA A 69 0.11 7.00 -2.57
N ARG A 70 -1.10 6.43 -2.47
CA ARG A 70 -1.97 6.58 -1.30
C ARG A 70 -2.36 5.22 -0.74
N VAL A 71 -2.11 5.04 0.54
CA VAL A 71 -2.53 3.84 1.28
C VAL A 71 -3.47 4.25 2.39
N TYR A 72 -4.66 3.65 2.49
CA TYR A 72 -5.70 4.13 3.40
C TYR A 72 -6.63 3.02 3.92
N GLY A 73 -7.55 3.39 4.81
CA GLY A 73 -8.47 2.46 5.47
C GLY A 73 -7.71 1.51 6.40
N ASN A 74 -7.99 0.22 6.28
CA ASN A 74 -7.31 -0.86 7.00
C ASN A 74 -6.32 -1.61 6.09
N ALA A 75 -5.75 -0.96 5.07
CA ALA A 75 -4.82 -1.60 4.14
C ALA A 75 -3.56 -2.09 4.85
N GLN A 76 -3.00 -3.20 4.36
CA GLN A 76 -1.78 -3.81 4.88
C GLN A 76 -0.79 -4.03 3.74
N ILE A 77 0.35 -3.34 3.77
CA ILE A 77 1.41 -3.50 2.78
C ILE A 77 2.64 -4.12 3.46
N TYR A 78 3.07 -5.29 3.00
CA TYR A 78 4.08 -6.08 3.70
C TYR A 78 5.00 -6.87 2.77
N GLY A 79 5.94 -7.63 3.33
CA GLY A 79 6.96 -8.33 2.56
C GLY A 79 7.94 -7.35 1.93
N ASN A 80 8.22 -7.50 0.65
CA ASN A 80 8.98 -6.59 -0.22
C ASN A 80 8.06 -5.80 -1.18
N ALA A 81 6.77 -5.70 -0.88
CA ALA A 81 5.79 -5.08 -1.77
C ALA A 81 6.10 -3.60 -2.03
N GLN A 82 5.77 -3.12 -3.23
CA GLN A 82 6.02 -1.74 -3.66
C GLN A 82 4.73 -1.09 -4.16
N VAL A 83 4.41 0.08 -3.62
CA VAL A 83 3.30 0.91 -4.07
C VAL A 83 3.84 2.28 -4.47
N SER A 84 3.64 2.66 -5.74
CA SER A 84 4.27 3.85 -6.33
C SER A 84 3.39 4.59 -7.33
N ASP A 85 3.96 5.60 -7.98
CA ASP A 85 3.27 6.53 -8.89
C ASP A 85 2.02 7.13 -8.25
N TYR A 86 0.84 6.94 -8.85
CA TYR A 86 -0.46 7.41 -8.36
C TYR A 86 -1.33 6.27 -7.84
N ALA A 87 -0.73 5.12 -7.52
CA ALA A 87 -1.47 3.95 -7.06
C ALA A 87 -2.21 4.20 -5.74
N GLU A 88 -3.38 3.58 -5.61
CA GLU A 88 -4.24 3.69 -4.44
C GLU A 88 -4.55 2.30 -3.87
N VAL A 89 -4.27 2.09 -2.58
CA VAL A 89 -4.58 0.84 -1.87
C VAL A 89 -5.40 1.12 -0.62
N GLY A 90 -6.64 0.61 -0.56
CA GLY A 90 -7.62 0.93 0.48
C GLY A 90 -8.32 -0.28 1.07
N GLY A 91 -8.00 -0.66 2.32
CA GLY A 91 -8.62 -1.82 2.98
C GLY A 91 -8.23 -3.19 2.42
N ALA A 92 -7.22 -3.24 1.54
CA ALA A 92 -6.70 -4.46 0.92
C ALA A 92 -5.33 -4.85 1.48
N SER A 93 -4.94 -6.11 1.29
CA SER A 93 -3.64 -6.64 1.67
C SER A 93 -2.75 -6.83 0.43
N VAL A 94 -1.56 -6.22 0.43
CA VAL A 94 -0.58 -6.33 -0.65
C VAL A 94 0.76 -6.78 -0.05
N GLY A 95 1.20 -7.98 -0.40
CA GLY A 95 2.32 -8.66 0.25
C GLY A 95 3.43 -9.12 -0.69
N ASP A 96 4.37 -9.86 -0.11
CA ASP A 96 5.44 -10.56 -0.82
C ASP A 96 6.25 -9.66 -1.75
N ASN A 97 6.39 -9.95 -3.04
CA ASN A 97 7.11 -9.11 -4.01
C ASN A 97 6.16 -8.34 -4.93
N ALA A 98 4.89 -8.19 -4.56
CA ALA A 98 3.89 -7.55 -5.39
C ALA A 98 4.24 -6.07 -5.67
N LYS A 99 3.90 -5.59 -6.87
CA LYS A 99 4.11 -4.19 -7.27
C LYS A 99 2.81 -3.59 -7.77
N VAL A 100 2.47 -2.42 -7.25
CA VAL A 100 1.26 -1.67 -7.60
C VAL A 100 1.68 -0.27 -7.99
N PHE A 101 1.46 0.11 -9.25
CA PHE A 101 2.01 1.35 -9.80
C PHE A 101 1.11 1.93 -10.90
N ASP A 102 1.57 2.97 -11.59
CA ASP A 102 0.75 3.83 -12.46
C ASP A 102 -0.47 4.44 -11.74
N TYR A 103 -1.70 4.13 -12.20
CA TYR A 103 -2.97 4.60 -11.67
C TYR A 103 -3.82 3.45 -11.11
N ALA A 104 -3.19 2.32 -10.77
CA ALA A 104 -3.85 1.14 -10.26
C ALA A 104 -4.58 1.44 -8.94
N ARG A 105 -5.79 0.88 -8.79
CA ARG A 105 -6.60 1.03 -7.57
C ARG A 105 -7.00 -0.34 -7.04
N ILE A 106 -6.68 -0.61 -5.79
CA ILE A 106 -6.97 -1.86 -5.10
C ILE A 106 -7.73 -1.53 -3.82
N TYR A 107 -8.94 -2.05 -3.66
CA TYR A 107 -9.76 -1.69 -2.50
C TYR A 107 -10.73 -2.77 -2.05
N GLY A 108 -11.21 -2.69 -0.81
CA GLY A 108 -11.98 -3.77 -0.19
C GLY A 108 -11.07 -4.92 0.24
N ASN A 109 -11.66 -6.05 0.62
CA ASN A 109 -10.97 -7.22 1.18
C ASN A 109 -10.20 -8.05 0.13
N SER A 110 -9.50 -7.38 -0.79
CA SER A 110 -8.63 -8.00 -1.78
C SER A 110 -7.27 -8.37 -1.20
N VAL A 111 -6.72 -9.48 -1.68
CA VAL A 111 -5.39 -9.98 -1.29
C VAL A 111 -4.55 -10.15 -2.55
N ILE A 112 -3.43 -9.43 -2.60
CA ILE A 112 -2.47 -9.45 -3.69
C ILE A 112 -1.11 -9.87 -3.12
N GLY A 113 -0.54 -10.96 -3.63
CA GLY A 113 0.70 -11.53 -3.08
C GLY A 113 1.68 -11.98 -4.16
N GLU A 114 2.68 -12.73 -3.70
CA GLU A 114 3.75 -13.33 -4.46
C GLU A 114 4.45 -12.38 -5.46
N SER A 115 4.33 -12.61 -6.77
CA SER A 115 5.02 -11.84 -7.83
C SER A 115 4.02 -11.14 -8.74
N VAL A 116 2.92 -10.63 -8.17
CA VAL A 116 1.87 -9.93 -8.91
C VAL A 116 2.28 -8.50 -9.24
N HIS A 117 2.06 -8.08 -10.49
CA HIS A 117 2.18 -6.69 -10.90
C HIS A 117 0.81 -6.14 -11.31
N VAL A 118 0.40 -5.03 -10.69
CA VAL A 118 -0.84 -4.32 -11.01
C VAL A 118 -0.51 -2.91 -11.48
N TYR A 119 -0.87 -2.57 -12.70
CA TYR A 119 -0.48 -1.32 -13.35
C TYR A 119 -1.49 -0.85 -14.41
N GLY A 120 -1.21 0.28 -15.07
CA GLY A 120 -2.19 1.02 -15.86
C GLY A 120 -3.28 1.65 -15.00
N ASN A 121 -4.54 1.55 -15.44
CA ASN A 121 -5.72 2.04 -14.70
C ASN A 121 -6.53 0.87 -14.10
N ALA A 122 -5.86 -0.24 -13.79
CA ALA A 122 -6.48 -1.44 -13.27
C ALA A 122 -7.26 -1.16 -11.97
N LYS A 123 -8.45 -1.75 -11.84
CA LYS A 123 -9.26 -1.68 -10.63
C LYS A 123 -9.53 -3.08 -10.10
N ILE A 124 -9.08 -3.36 -8.87
CA ILE A 124 -9.29 -4.63 -8.20
C ILE A 124 -10.06 -4.37 -6.91
N TYR A 125 -11.18 -5.07 -6.71
CA TYR A 125 -12.01 -4.82 -5.54
C TYR A 125 -12.87 -5.98 -5.04
N ASN A 126 -13.52 -5.77 -3.89
CA ASN A 126 -14.34 -6.74 -3.15
C ASN A 126 -13.52 -7.84 -2.45
N GLN A 127 -13.52 -9.07 -2.94
CA GLN A 127 -12.89 -10.25 -2.31
C GLN A 127 -11.98 -10.96 -3.33
N ALA A 128 -11.24 -10.19 -4.12
CA ALA A 128 -10.33 -10.74 -5.11
C ALA A 128 -9.06 -11.29 -4.44
N TYR A 129 -8.68 -12.52 -4.76
CA TYR A 129 -7.42 -13.15 -4.36
C TYR A 129 -6.54 -13.37 -5.59
N ILE A 130 -5.35 -12.77 -5.60
CA ILE A 130 -4.42 -12.80 -6.73
C ILE A 130 -3.03 -13.10 -6.22
N CYS A 131 -2.44 -14.21 -6.68
CA CYS A 131 -1.10 -14.61 -6.29
C CYS A 131 -0.33 -15.24 -7.47
N CYS A 132 0.83 -15.83 -7.22
CA CYS A 132 1.78 -16.31 -8.23
C CYS A 132 2.33 -15.18 -9.12
N ARG A 133 2.68 -15.52 -10.38
CA ARG A 133 3.22 -14.56 -11.36
C ARG A 133 2.10 -14.07 -12.28
N VAL A 134 1.37 -13.04 -11.82
CA VAL A 134 0.26 -12.46 -12.59
C VAL A 134 0.56 -11.00 -12.93
N ASN A 135 0.33 -10.61 -14.19
CA ASN A 135 0.36 -9.21 -14.62
C ASN A 135 -1.07 -8.74 -14.90
N ILE A 136 -1.47 -7.65 -14.26
CA ILE A 136 -2.78 -7.01 -14.39
C ILE A 136 -2.55 -5.60 -14.91
N ALA A 137 -3.05 -5.32 -16.11
CA ALA A 137 -2.64 -4.14 -16.88
C ALA A 137 -3.82 -3.44 -17.56
N GLY A 138 -3.60 -2.19 -17.96
CA GLY A 138 -4.53 -1.43 -18.77
C GLY A 138 -5.76 -0.96 -17.99
N ASN A 139 -6.93 -0.94 -18.65
CA ASN A 139 -8.19 -0.44 -18.06
C ASN A 139 -9.07 -1.58 -17.52
N CYS A 140 -8.48 -2.62 -16.91
CA CYS A 140 -9.22 -3.79 -16.47
C CYS A 140 -9.95 -3.58 -15.14
N LYS A 141 -11.02 -4.35 -14.92
CA LYS A 141 -11.77 -4.41 -13.65
C LYS A 141 -11.86 -5.86 -13.19
N ILE A 142 -11.38 -6.14 -11.98
CA ILE A 142 -11.46 -7.46 -11.34
C ILE A 142 -12.25 -7.27 -10.04
N SER A 143 -13.33 -8.02 -9.88
CA SER A 143 -14.25 -7.81 -8.75
C SER A 143 -15.11 -9.03 -8.44
N GLY A 144 -15.61 -9.05 -7.21
CA GLY A 144 -16.39 -10.18 -6.68
C GLY A 144 -15.48 -11.09 -5.86
N SER A 145 -15.94 -12.32 -5.63
CA SER A 145 -15.11 -13.38 -5.04
C SER A 145 -14.34 -14.06 -6.18
N THR A 146 -13.25 -13.44 -6.61
CA THR A 146 -12.47 -13.87 -7.78
C THR A 146 -11.11 -14.41 -7.34
N VAL A 147 -10.69 -15.54 -7.90
CA VAL A 147 -9.35 -16.11 -7.70
C VAL A 147 -8.61 -16.07 -9.03
N ILE A 148 -7.43 -15.45 -9.05
CA ILE A 148 -6.53 -15.43 -10.21
C ILE A 148 -5.17 -15.95 -9.77
N VAL A 149 -4.77 -17.09 -10.32
CA VAL A 149 -3.50 -17.75 -10.02
C VAL A 149 -2.86 -18.21 -11.33
N GLU A 150 -1.54 -18.21 -11.38
CA GLU A 150 -0.80 -18.86 -12.46
C GLU A 150 -0.93 -20.38 -12.31
N ARG A 151 -1.13 -21.11 -13.42
CA ARG A 151 -1.02 -22.57 -13.41
C ARG A 151 0.41 -22.95 -13.80
N GLU A 152 1.12 -23.59 -12.88
CA GLU A 152 2.37 -24.28 -13.21
C GLU A 152 2.05 -25.42 -14.19
N LYS A 153 2.88 -25.56 -15.24
CA LYS A 153 2.79 -26.64 -16.23
C LYS A 153 3.65 -27.82 -15.81
#